data_AF-A0A6H0EXR2-F1
#
_entry.id   AF-A0A6H0EXR2-F1
#
_cell.length_a   1.000
_cell.length_b   1.000
_cell.length_c   1.000
_cell.angle_alpha   90.00
_cell.angle_beta   90.00
_cell.angle_gamma   90.00
#
_symmetry.space_group_name_H-M   'P 1'
#
loop_
_entity.id
_entity.type
_entity.pdbx_description
1 polymer ?
#
loop_
_entity_poly.entity_id
_entity_poly.type
_entity_poly.pdbx_seq_one_letter_code
_entity_poly.pdbx_strand_id
1 'polypeptide(L)'
;MTIIFTMSIILLMIPTAMMLICLTISKKSFMDREKSSPFECGFDPKSSPRIPFSLHFFLIAVIFLIFDVEITLLIPLILVMKISNMINYWIISIFFIIILLLGLYHEWNQGALNWTY
;
A
#
# COMPACT_ATOMS: atom_id res chain seq x y z
N MET A 1 -16.03 17.07 15.39
CA MET A 1 -16.81 16.21 14.45
C MET A 1 -17.34 16.99 13.27
N THR A 2 -18.05 18.10 13.47
CA THR A 2 -18.53 18.99 12.39
C THR A 2 -17.39 19.51 11.50
N ILE A 3 -16.27 19.95 12.09
CA ILE A 3 -15.09 20.43 11.34
C ILE A 3 -14.49 19.33 10.45
N ILE A 4 -14.35 18.11 10.98
CA ILE A 4 -13.82 16.96 10.22
C ILE A 4 -14.75 16.64 9.05
N PHE A 5 -16.06 16.63 9.30
CA PHE A 5 -17.06 16.41 8.27
C PHE A 5 -17.01 17.49 7.17
N THR A 6 -16.91 18.77 7.54
CA THR A 6 -16.76 19.86 6.55
C THR A 6 -15.49 19.73 5.72
N MET A 7 -14.36 19.32 6.32
CA MET A 7 -13.11 19.13 5.59
C MET A 7 -13.19 17.94 4.62
N SER A 8 -13.83 16.83 5.03
CA SER A 8 -14.02 15.68 4.12
C SER A 8 -14.88 16.02 2.90
N ILE A 9 -15.91 16.87 3.07
CA ILE A 9 -16.76 17.32 1.96
C ILE A 9 -15.95 18.18 0.99
N ILE A 10 -15.18 19.14 1.50
CA ILE A 10 -14.34 20.01 0.65
C ILE A 10 -13.33 19.18 -0.16
N LEU A 11 -12.69 18.20 0.47
CA LEU A 11 -11.72 17.32 -0.19
C LEU A 11 -12.33 16.46 -1.31
N LEU A 12 -13.60 16.07 -1.21
CA LEU A 12 -14.30 15.35 -2.27
C LEU A 12 -14.77 16.29 -3.40
N MET A 13 -15.23 17.49 -3.04
CA MET A 13 -15.83 18.44 -3.98
C MET A 13 -14.82 19.03 -4.95
N ILE A 14 -13.58 19.30 -4.52
CA ILE A 14 -12.54 19.88 -5.38
C ILE A 14 -12.18 18.97 -6.58
N PRO A 15 -11.76 17.70 -6.40
CA PRO A 15 -11.38 16.84 -7.53
C PRO A 15 -12.57 16.48 -8.42
N THR A 16 -13.77 16.33 -7.85
CA THR A 16 -14.98 16.07 -8.63
C THR A 16 -15.37 17.27 -9.49
N ALA A 17 -15.28 18.50 -8.95
CA ALA A 17 -15.48 19.72 -9.72
C ALA A 17 -14.43 19.87 -10.85
N MET A 18 -13.16 19.61 -10.57
CA MET A 18 -12.11 19.63 -11.59
C MET A 18 -12.39 18.59 -12.70
N MET A 19 -12.78 17.37 -12.35
CA MET A 19 -13.15 16.34 -13.32
C MET A 19 -14.32 16.77 -14.21
N LEU A 20 -15.37 17.37 -13.62
CA LEU A 20 -16.53 17.87 -14.37
C LEU A 20 -16.15 19.00 -15.34
N ILE A 21 -15.33 19.96 -14.90
CA ILE A 21 -14.84 21.05 -15.75
C ILE A 21 -13.99 20.49 -16.90
N CYS A 22 -13.10 19.54 -16.63
CA CYS A 22 -12.32 18.88 -17.68
C CYS A 22 -13.21 18.16 -18.69
N LEU A 23 -14.26 17.46 -18.24
CA LEU A 23 -15.18 16.76 -19.13
C LEU A 23 -15.99 17.72 -20.02
N THR A 24 -16.40 18.88 -19.51
CA THR A 24 -17.16 19.87 -20.29
C THR A 24 -16.29 20.64 -21.28
N ILE A 25 -15.04 20.96 -20.92
CA ILE A 25 -14.10 21.66 -21.82
C ILE A 25 -13.49 20.70 -22.85
N SER A 26 -13.37 19.41 -22.54
CA SER A 26 -12.68 18.45 -23.41
C SER A 26 -13.27 18.41 -24.83
N LYS A 27 -12.42 18.63 -25.82
CA LYS A 27 -12.76 18.39 -27.23
C LYS A 27 -12.80 16.89 -27.47
N LYS A 28 -13.99 16.31 -27.44
CA LYS A 28 -14.20 14.91 -27.83
C LYS A 28 -14.00 14.80 -29.34
N SER A 29 -12.93 14.11 -29.76
CA SER A 29 -12.79 13.67 -31.15
C SER A 29 -13.87 12.62 -31.45
N PHE A 30 -14.23 12.46 -32.72
CA PHE A 30 -14.98 11.28 -33.14
C PHE A 30 -14.27 10.00 -32.65
N MET A 31 -15.04 8.97 -32.33
CA MET A 31 -14.50 7.68 -31.87
C MET A 31 -13.66 7.07 -32.98
N ASP A 32 -12.36 7.34 -32.95
CA ASP A 32 -11.38 6.77 -33.85
C ASP A 32 -10.79 5.52 -33.22
N ARG A 33 -10.77 4.42 -33.97
CA ARG A 33 -10.27 3.13 -33.51
C ARG A 33 -8.83 3.23 -33.03
N GLU A 34 -8.01 3.96 -33.77
CA GLU A 34 -6.57 4.13 -33.51
C GLU A 34 -6.29 4.99 -32.27
N LYS A 35 -7.24 5.86 -31.88
CA LYS A 35 -7.16 6.59 -30.61
C LYS A 35 -7.56 5.73 -29.41
N SER A 36 -8.40 4.73 -29.64
CA SER A 36 -8.85 3.77 -28.62
C SER A 36 -7.98 2.52 -28.52
N SER A 37 -7.08 2.28 -29.48
CA SER A 37 -6.12 1.18 -29.41
C SER A 37 -4.99 1.49 -28.41
N PRO A 38 -4.40 0.45 -27.77
CA PRO A 38 -3.26 0.65 -26.90
C PRO A 38 -2.09 1.34 -27.61
N PHE A 39 -1.30 2.07 -26.82
CA PHE A 39 -0.09 2.71 -27.29
C PHE A 39 0.98 1.65 -27.63
N GLU A 40 1.72 1.88 -28.70
CA GLU A 40 2.72 0.99 -29.33
C GLU A 40 2.18 -0.23 -30.10
N CYS A 41 2.20 -0.10 -31.43
CA CYS A 41 2.20 -1.16 -32.44
C CYS A 41 1.41 -2.45 -32.11
N GLY A 42 0.11 -2.33 -31.87
CA GLY A 42 -0.80 -3.47 -32.02
C GLY A 42 -0.57 -4.63 -31.07
N PHE A 43 0.05 -4.40 -29.90
CA PHE A 43 -0.06 -5.37 -28.81
C PHE A 43 -1.53 -5.45 -28.40
N ASP A 44 -2.18 -6.55 -28.76
CA ASP A 44 -3.51 -6.85 -28.28
C ASP A 44 -3.45 -6.95 -26.74
N PRO A 45 -4.20 -6.12 -26.00
CA PRO A 45 -4.26 -6.20 -24.53
C PRO A 45 -4.97 -7.48 -24.08
N LYS A 46 -5.47 -8.29 -25.03
CA LYS A 46 -5.90 -9.69 -24.84
C LYS A 46 -4.69 -10.63 -24.71
N SER A 47 -3.70 -10.22 -23.94
CA SER A 47 -2.79 -11.20 -23.39
C SER A 47 -3.60 -12.06 -22.41
N SER A 48 -3.40 -13.38 -22.41
CA SER A 48 -4.23 -14.26 -21.56
C SER A 48 -4.10 -13.81 -20.09
N PRO A 49 -5.18 -13.74 -19.31
CA PRO A 49 -5.13 -13.29 -17.90
C PRO A 49 -4.29 -14.20 -16.98
N ARG A 50 -3.70 -15.28 -17.52
CA ARG A 50 -2.88 -16.27 -16.83
C ARG A 50 -1.40 -16.18 -17.19
N ILE A 51 -0.92 -15.04 -17.68
CA ILE A 51 0.51 -14.85 -17.88
C ILE A 51 1.17 -14.87 -16.51
N PRO A 52 2.23 -15.68 -16.32
CA PRO A 52 2.95 -15.70 -15.06
C PRO A 52 3.53 -14.31 -14.79
N PHE A 53 3.06 -13.70 -13.72
CA PHE A 53 3.62 -12.47 -13.17
C PHE A 53 4.83 -12.80 -12.29
N SER A 54 5.71 -11.82 -12.04
CA SER A 54 6.90 -12.10 -11.24
C SER A 54 6.52 -12.42 -9.79
N LEU A 55 7.06 -13.51 -9.26
CA LEU A 55 6.81 -13.94 -7.88
C LEU A 55 7.36 -12.95 -6.84
N HIS A 56 8.31 -12.09 -7.24
CA HIS A 56 8.90 -11.08 -6.37
C HIS A 56 7.86 -10.06 -5.87
N PHE A 57 6.98 -9.57 -6.75
CA PHE A 57 5.93 -8.65 -6.32
C PHE A 57 4.92 -9.31 -5.37
N PHE A 58 4.62 -10.59 -5.58
CA PHE A 58 3.78 -11.36 -4.66
C PHE A 58 4.44 -11.50 -3.29
N LEU A 59 5.73 -11.83 -3.26
CA LEU A 59 6.50 -11.99 -2.01
C LEU A 59 6.55 -10.68 -1.21
N ILE A 60 6.80 -9.55 -1.89
CA ILE A 60 6.78 -8.22 -1.26
C ILE A 60 5.41 -7.90 -0.66
N ALA A 61 4.31 -8.22 -1.37
CA ALA A 61 2.97 -7.97 -0.86
C ALA A 61 2.66 -8.80 0.41
N VAL A 62 3.10 -10.06 0.46
CA VAL A 62 2.93 -10.92 1.64
C VAL A 62 3.76 -10.39 2.81
N ILE A 63 5.03 -10.04 2.58
CA ILE A 63 5.92 -9.47 3.59
C ILE A 63 5.34 -8.16 4.15
N PHE A 64 4.84 -7.28 3.29
CA PHE A 64 4.20 -6.03 3.69
C PHE A 64 2.98 -6.27 4.60
N LEU A 65 2.14 -7.26 4.26
CA LEU A 65 0.98 -7.61 5.08
C LEU A 65 1.39 -8.06 6.48
N ILE A 66 2.41 -8.91 6.58
CA ILE A 66 2.91 -9.39 7.88
C ILE A 66 3.47 -8.22 8.69
N PHE A 67 4.29 -7.35 8.09
CA PHE A 67 4.83 -6.18 8.77
C PHE A 67 3.75 -5.19 9.25
N ASP A 68 2.67 -5.01 8.48
CA ASP A 68 1.54 -4.19 8.92
C ASP A 68 0.90 -4.75 10.19
N VAL A 69 0.69 -6.07 10.24
CA VAL A 69 0.20 -6.76 11.46
C VAL A 69 1.17 -6.59 12.63
N GLU A 70 2.48 -6.71 12.42
CA GLU A 70 3.47 -6.50 13.48
C GLU A 70 3.43 -5.08 14.05
N ILE A 71 3.28 -4.07 13.20
CA ILE A 71 3.15 -2.66 13.63
C ILE A 71 1.86 -2.47 14.43
N THR A 72 0.75 -3.07 14.01
CA THR A 72 -0.51 -2.98 14.78
C THR A 72 -0.37 -3.57 16.19
N LEU A 73 0.47 -4.60 16.39
CA LEU A 73 0.78 -5.16 17.70
C LEU A 73 1.73 -4.27 18.53
N LEU A 74 2.59 -3.47 17.90
CA LEU A 74 3.48 -2.54 18.58
C LEU A 74 2.75 -1.29 19.13
N ILE A 75 1.71 -0.80 18.45
CA ILE A 75 1.02 0.44 18.84
C ILE A 75 0.46 0.39 20.28
N PRO A 76 -0.22 -0.69 20.74
CA PRO A 76 -0.70 -0.81 22.11
C PRO A 76 0.38 -0.70 23.18
N LEU A 77 1.63 -1.09 22.87
CA LEU A 77 2.75 -1.06 23.81
C LEU A 77 2.99 0.37 24.34
N ILE A 78 2.82 1.39 23.47
CA ILE A 78 2.97 2.81 23.83
C ILE A 78 1.94 3.23 24.89
N LEU A 79 0.72 2.69 24.81
CA LEU A 79 -0.34 3.00 25.78
C LEU A 79 -0.09 2.28 27.11
N VAL A 80 0.39 1.03 27.07
CA VAL A 80 0.67 0.20 28.26
C VAL A 80 1.82 0.75 29.10
N MET A 81 2.76 1.49 28.50
CA MET A 81 3.85 2.19 29.21
C MET A 81 3.32 3.09 30.35
N LYS A 82 2.14 3.69 30.19
CA LYS A 82 1.57 4.62 31.20
C LYS A 82 0.93 3.91 32.40
N ILE A 83 0.56 2.64 32.25
CA ILE A 83 -0.26 1.89 33.22
C ILE A 83 0.57 0.83 33.96
N SER A 84 1.55 0.24 33.28
CA SER A 84 2.33 -0.88 33.80
C SER A 84 3.59 -0.46 34.56
N ASN A 85 4.14 -1.37 35.37
CA ASN A 85 5.44 -1.16 36.01
C ASN A 85 6.55 -1.08 34.95
N MET A 86 7.41 -0.06 35.04
CA MET A 86 8.45 0.24 34.07
C MET A 86 9.38 -0.95 33.79
N ILE A 87 9.74 -1.72 34.83
CA ILE A 87 10.65 -2.88 34.67
C ILE A 87 9.99 -3.98 33.83
N ASN A 88 8.74 -4.32 34.12
CA ASN A 88 8.01 -5.36 33.38
C ASN A 88 7.75 -4.93 31.92
N TYR A 89 7.44 -3.64 31.72
CA TYR A 89 7.31 -3.05 30.40
C TYR A 89 8.58 -3.22 29.57
N TRP A 90 9.74 -2.87 30.13
CA TRP A 90 11.03 -3.00 29.44
C TRP A 90 11.35 -4.45 29.07
N ILE A 91 11.14 -5.39 29.98
CA ILE A 91 11.42 -6.81 29.71
C ILE A 91 10.56 -7.33 28.55
N ILE A 92 9.25 -7.07 28.59
CA ILE A 92 8.30 -7.57 27.58
C ILE A 92 8.54 -6.89 26.22
N SER A 93 8.76 -5.57 26.21
CA SER A 93 9.00 -4.81 24.99
C SER A 93 10.28 -5.26 24.28
N ILE A 94 11.38 -5.40 25.02
CA ILE A 94 12.65 -5.86 24.46
C ILE A 94 12.52 -7.29 23.93
N PHE A 95 11.91 -8.19 24.70
CA PHE A 95 11.69 -9.56 24.27
C PHE A 95 10.89 -9.64 22.97
N PHE A 96 9.80 -8.85 22.88
CA PHE A 96 8.96 -8.79 21.70
C PHE A 96 9.73 -8.25 20.47
N ILE A 97 10.47 -7.15 20.62
CA ILE A 97 11.27 -6.56 19.54
C ILE A 97 12.35 -7.54 19.04
N ILE A 98 13.02 -8.27 19.93
CA ILE A 98 14.03 -9.27 19.54
C ILE A 98 13.42 -10.35 18.65
N ILE A 99 12.23 -10.85 18.98
CA ILE A 99 11.55 -11.88 18.17
C ILE A 99 11.27 -11.36 16.76
N LEU A 100 10.74 -10.14 16.64
CA LEU A 100 10.44 -9.52 15.34
C LEU A 100 11.73 -9.33 14.51
N LEU A 101 12.80 -8.82 15.14
CA LEU A 101 14.09 -8.62 14.47
C LEU A 101 14.72 -9.93 13.98
N LEU A 102 14.60 -11.01 14.75
CA LEU A 102 15.09 -12.33 14.33
C LEU A 102 14.31 -12.87 13.14
N GLY A 103 12.99 -12.67 13.10
CA GLY A 103 12.14 -13.01 11.95
C GLY A 103 12.58 -12.28 10.68
N LEU A 104 12.73 -10.95 10.76
CA LEU A 104 13.21 -10.13 9.64
C LEU A 104 14.61 -10.55 9.16
N TYR A 105 15.55 -10.83 10.09
CA TYR A 105 16.89 -11.30 9.72
C TYR A 105 16.86 -12.64 8.99
N HIS A 106 15.96 -13.54 9.41
CA HIS A 106 15.77 -14.81 8.73
C HIS A 106 15.23 -14.60 7.30
N GLU A 107 14.21 -13.75 7.13
CA GLU A 107 13.65 -13.42 5.80
C GLU A 107 14.68 -12.78 4.87
N TRP A 108 15.52 -11.89 5.39
CA TRP A 108 16.61 -11.30 4.63
C TRP A 108 17.62 -12.36 4.19
N ASN A 109 18.05 -13.24 5.11
CA ASN A 109 18.97 -14.32 4.75
C ASN A 109 18.43 -15.27 3.67
N GLN A 110 17.10 -15.43 3.58
CA GLN A 110 16.44 -16.19 2.51
C GLN A 110 16.38 -15.44 1.17
N GLY A 111 16.85 -14.19 1.11
CA GLY A 111 16.86 -13.37 -0.09
C GLY A 111 15.48 -12.86 -0.51
N ALA A 112 14.47 -12.98 0.36
CA ALA A 112 13.09 -12.57 0.06
C ALA A 112 12.95 -11.06 -0.19
N LEU A 113 13.89 -10.28 0.36
CA LEU A 113 13.98 -8.82 0.23
C LEU A 113 14.94 -8.37 -0.87
N ASN A 114 15.68 -9.29 -1.51
CA ASN A 114 16.62 -8.92 -2.54
C ASN A 114 15.87 -8.64 -3.84
N TRP A 115 15.99 -7.42 -4.34
CA TRP A 115 15.47 -7.06 -5.65
C TRP A 115 16.41 -7.56 -6.75
N THR A 116 15.84 -8.13 -7.81
CA THR A 116 16.60 -8.54 -9.00
C THR A 116 17.15 -7.30 -9.70
N TYR A 117 18.45 -7.29 -10.00
CA TYR A 117 19.04 -6.36 -10.96
C TYR A 117 18.63 -6.73 -12.39
#